data_AF-A0A3C0ND64-F1
#
_entry.id   AF-A0A3C0ND64-F1
#
_cell.length_a   1.000
_cell.length_b   1.000
_cell.length_c   1.000
_cell.angle_alpha   90.00
_cell.angle_beta   90.00
_cell.angle_gamma   90.00
#
_symmetry.space_group_name_H-M   'P 1'
#
loop_
_entity.id
_entity.type
_entity.pdbx_description
1 polymer ?
#
loop_
_entity_poly.entity_id
_entity_poly.type
_entity_poly.pdbx_seq_one_letter_code
_entity_poly.pdbx_strand_id
1 'polypeptide(L)' 'LLDFWTYCCINCLHVLPDLKYLEQKYKETLTVIGVHSAKFDNEKEVENIRQAILRYDIEHPVVVDSGFNVW' A
#
# COMPACT_ATOMS: atom_id res chain seq x y z
N LEU A 1 -2.53 10.99 -3.93
CA LEU A 1 -3.24 9.79 -4.42
C LEU A 1 -3.32 8.81 -3.27
N LEU A 2 -4.53 8.34 -2.96
CA LEU A 2 -4.72 7.28 -1.98
C LEU A 2 -4.84 5.97 -2.74
N ASP A 3 -3.96 5.01 -2.43
CA ASP A 3 -4.04 3.65 -2.96
C ASP A 3 -4.58 2.74 -1.87
N PHE A 4 -5.78 2.19 -2.05
CA PHE A 4 -6.31 1.24 -1.08
C PHE A 4 -5.95 -0.18 -1.51
N TRP A 5 -5.21 -0.87 -0.66
CA TRP A 5 -4.59 -2.14 -1.02
C TRP A 5 -4.57 -3.13 0.13
N THR A 6 -4.31 -4.39 -0.21
CA THR A 6 -4.03 -5.47 0.73
C THR A 6 -3.00 -6.40 0.10
N TYR A 7 -2.03 -6.90 0.86
CA TYR A 7 -0.88 -7.59 0.27
C TYR A 7 -1.21 -8.95 -0.35
N CYS A 8 -2.36 -9.57 -0.04
CA CYS A 8 -2.78 -10.82 -0.69
C CYS A 8 -3.50 -10.60 -2.04
N CYS A 9 -3.78 -9.36 -2.44
CA CYS A 9 -4.55 -9.07 -3.64
C CYS A 9 -3.63 -8.93 -4.86
N ILE A 10 -3.70 -9.88 -5.79
CA ILE A 10 -2.89 -9.86 -7.01
C ILE A 10 -3.11 -8.59 -7.85
N ASN A 11 -4.34 -8.08 -7.87
CA ASN A 11 -4.66 -6.86 -8.60
C ASN A 11 -3.95 -5.65 -7.98
N CYS A 12 -3.86 -5.56 -6.65
CA CYS A 12 -3.12 -4.49 -5.99
C CYS A 12 -1.62 -4.58 -6.33
N LEU A 13 -1.06 -5.79 -6.32
CA LEU A 13 0.37 -5.99 -6.63
C LEU A 13 0.73 -5.56 -8.06
N HIS A 14 -0.16 -5.78 -9.03
CA HIS A 14 0.07 -5.34 -10.41
C HIS A 14 0.11 -3.82 -10.58
N VAL A 15 -0.49 -3.05 -9.68
CA VAL A 15 -0.55 -1.58 -9.75
C VAL A 15 0.69 -0.92 -9.10
N LEU A 16 1.41 -1.61 -8.22
CA LEU A 16 2.60 -1.08 -7.54
C LEU A 16 3.67 -0.50 -8.49
N PRO A 17 4.02 -1.13 -9.64
CA PRO A 17 4.98 -0.55 -10.57
C PRO A 17 4.50 0.77 -11.18
N ASP A 18 3.20 0.90 -11.45
CA ASP A 18 2.62 2.13 -11.98
C ASP A 18 2.65 3.25 -10.94
N LEU A 19 2.37 2.93 -9.67
CA LEU A 19 2.50 3.88 -8.56
C LEU A 19 3.94 4.35 -8.39
N LYS A 20 4.91 3.43 -8.43
CA LYS A 20 6.34 3.77 -8.37
C LYS A 20 6.74 4.70 -9.51
N TYR A 21 6.26 4.45 -10.73
CA TYR A 21 6.48 5.33 -11.87
C TYR A 21 5.87 6.73 -11.64
N LEU A 22 4.63 6.81 -11.16
CA LEU A 22 3.94 8.08 -10.92
C LEU A 22 4.62 8.90 -9.82
N GLU A 23 5.00 8.26 -8.72
CA GLU A 23 5.79 8.89 -7.66
C GLU A 23 7.07 9.47 -8.21
N GLN A 24 7.80 8.70 -9.03
CA GLN A 24 9.06 9.16 -9.59
C GLN A 24 8.90 10.28 -10.61
N LYS A 25 7.85 10.25 -11.43
CA LYS A 25 7.57 11.25 -12.45
C LYS A 25 7.08 12.57 -11.86
N TYR A 26 6.30 12.51 -10.78
CA TYR A 26 5.63 13.66 -10.20
C TYR A 26 6.06 13.97 -8.76
N LYS A 27 7.32 13.67 -8.39
CA LYS A 27 7.85 13.80 -7.02
C LYS A 27 7.55 15.12 -6.32
N GLU A 28 7.50 16.24 -7.05
CA GLU A 28 7.31 17.58 -6.50
C GLU A 28 5.83 17.96 -6.28
N THR A 29 4.89 17.24 -6.90
CA THR A 29 3.47 17.63 -6.96
C THR A 29 2.52 16.51 -6.57
N LEU A 30 3.00 15.26 -6.52
CA LEU A 30 2.21 14.09 -6.18
C LEU A 30 2.78 13.41 -4.94
N THR A 31 1.92 13.23 -3.95
CA THR A 31 2.16 12.32 -2.82
C THR A 31 1.24 11.12 -2.95
N VAL A 32 1.81 9.91 -2.91
CA VAL A 32 1.07 8.66 -2.80
C VAL A 32 1.04 8.25 -1.33
N ILE A 33 -0.11 7.77 -0.87
CA ILE A 33 -0.26 7.17 0.46
C ILE A 33 -0.99 5.85 0.26
N GLY A 34 -0.37 4.76 0.68
CA GLY A 34 -0.98 3.44 0.69
C GLY A 34 -1.87 3.28 1.92
N VAL A 35 -3.14 2.97 1.74
CA VAL A 35 -4.09 2.65 2.82
C VAL A 35 -4.29 1.14 2.83
N HIS A 36 -3.54 0.46 3.69
CA HIS A 36 -3.62 -0.98 3.81
C HIS A 36 -4.89 -1.38 4.57
N SER A 37 -5.88 -1.90 3.85
CA SER A 37 -7.19 -2.32 4.37
C SER A 37 -7.29 -3.84 4.27
N ALA A 38 -6.99 -4.52 5.38
CA ALA A 38 -6.82 -5.97 5.43
C ALA A 38 -8.09 -6.73 5.01
N LYS A 39 -8.00 -7.60 3.99
CA LYS A 39 -9.12 -8.44 3.57
C LYS A 39 -9.33 -9.63 4.52
N PHE A 40 -8.26 -10.19 5.06
CA PHE A 40 -8.27 -11.30 6.00
C PHE A 40 -7.66 -10.90 7.35
N ASP A 41 -8.03 -11.60 8.42
CA ASP A 41 -7.54 -11.26 9.77
C ASP A 41 -6.01 -11.35 9.91
N ASN A 42 -5.35 -12.27 9.20
CA ASN A 42 -3.88 -12.35 9.22
C ASN A 42 -3.21 -11.09 8.61
N GLU A 43 -3.92 -10.39 7.73
CA GLU A 43 -3.42 -9.17 7.08
C GLU A 43 -3.51 -7.93 7.97
N LYS A 44 -4.12 -8.05 9.16
CA LYS A 44 -4.13 -6.99 10.17
C LYS A 44 -2.83 -6.92 10.98
N GLU A 45 -2.02 -7.98 10.93
CA GLU A 45 -0.76 -8.07 11.66
C GLU A 45 0.30 -7.13 11.07
N VAL A 46 0.70 -6.13 11.84
CA VAL A 46 1.62 -5.06 11.38
C VAL A 46 2.94 -5.61 10.87
N GLU A 47 3.49 -6.66 11.48
CA GLU A 47 4.75 -7.24 11.02
C GLU A 47 4.59 -7.90 9.63
N ASN A 48 3.45 -8.53 9.35
CA ASN A 48 3.20 -9.09 8.01
C ASN A 48 3.11 -7.99 6.96
N ILE A 49 2.43 -6.88 7.29
CA ILE A 49 2.34 -5.70 6.42
C ILE A 49 3.74 -5.13 6.18
N ARG A 50 4.56 -5.00 7.23
CA ARG A 50 5.94 -4.51 7.12
C ARG A 50 6.80 -5.40 6.22
N GLN A 51 6.68 -6.72 6.35
CA GLN A 51 7.37 -7.67 5.48
C GLN A 51 6.90 -7.53 4.02
N ALA A 52 5.60 -7.30 3.79
CA ALA A 52 5.08 -7.06 2.45
C ALA A 52 5.62 -5.76 1.84
N ILE A 53 5.65 -4.67 2.61
CA ILE A 53 6.23 -3.37 2.19
C ILE A 53 7.68 -3.57 1.73
N LEU A 54 8.50 -4.27 2.52
CA LEU A 54 9.89 -4.55 2.17
C LEU A 54 10.02 -5.47 0.95
N ARG A 55 9.16 -6.50 0.86
CA ARG A 55 9.19 -7.47 -0.24
C ARG A 55 8.85 -6.84 -1.58
N TYR A 56 7.88 -5.92 -1.60
CA TYR A 56 7.39 -5.28 -2.82
C TYR A 56 8.00 -3.90 -3.06
N ASP A 57 9.01 -3.52 -2.27
CA ASP A 57 9.77 -2.27 -2.44
C ASP A 57 8.86 -1.02 -2.47
N ILE A 58 7.90 -0.99 -1.53
CA ILE A 58 6.97 0.12 -1.35
C ILE A 58 7.68 1.22 -0.55
N GLU A 59 7.96 2.34 -1.21
CA GLU A 59 8.69 3.48 -0.63
C GLU A 59 7.77 4.57 -0.05
N HIS A 60 6.54 4.66 -0.55
CA HIS A 60 5.57 5.65 -0.08
C HIS A 60 5.03 5.32 1.32
N PRO A 61 4.56 6.33 2.08
CA PRO A 61 3.94 6.11 3.39
C PRO A 61 2.73 5.18 3.32
N VAL A 62 2.64 4.25 4.28
CA VAL A 62 1.53 3.31 4.41
C VAL A 62 0.80 3.51 5.74
N VAL A 63 -0.52 3.68 5.66
CA VAL A 63 -1.44 3.68 6.80
C VAL A 63 -2.01 2.27 6.95
N VAL A 64 -1.97 1.72 8.17
CA VAL A 64 -2.61 0.44 8.50
C VAL A 64 -4.03 0.71 8.99
N ASP A 65 -5.02 0.49 8.12
CA ASP A 65 -6.45 0.68 8.44
C ASP A 65 -7.10 -0.64 8.89
N SER A 66 -6.66 -1.15 10.04
CA SER A 66 -7.14 -2.44 10.57
C SER A 66 -8.62 -2.46 10.98
N GLY A 67 -9.21 -1.27 11.18
CA GLY A 67 -10.59 -1.08 11.61
C GLY A 67 -11.55 -0.64 10.50
N PHE A 68 -11.08 -0.50 9.25
CA PHE A 68 -11.87 0.08 8.15
C PHE A 68 -12.47 1.45 8.50
N ASN A 69 -11.66 2.31 9.15
CA ASN A 69 -12.10 3.66 9.51
C ASN A 69 -11.89 4.66 8.37
N VAL A 70 -10.99 4.35 7.44
CA VAL A 70 -10.67 5.18 6.28
C VAL A 70 -11.35 4.65 5.02
N TRP A 71 -11.43 3.32 4.87
CA TRP A 71 -12.14 2.65 3.78
C TRP A 71 -13.66 2.88 3.80
#